data_AF-A0A970E7H6-F1
#
_entry.id   AF-A0A970E7H6-F1
#
_cell.length_a   1.000
_cell.length_b   1.000
_cell.length_c   1.000
_cell.angle_alpha   90.00
_cell.angle_beta   90.00
_cell.angle_gamma   90.00
#
_symmetry.space_group_name_H-M   'P 1'
#
loop_
_entity.id
_entity.type
_entity.pdbx_description
1 polymer ?
#
loop_
_entity_poly.entity_id
_entity_poly.type
_entity_poly.pdbx_seq_one_letter_code
_entity_poly.pdbx_strand_id
1 'polypeptide(L)'
;MFLGFKCKNFTSYYDEAQISMLASTKEEYRGLNTFSTKFGELLKSSLIYGANGSGKSNLISAVEYMQSMVQGSFFNESIIKNCDKFKFRIKSEDEPSMFEIVFIKDDILYQYGFEISNNKINSEWLYK
;
A
#
# COMPACT_ATOMS: atom_id res chain seq x y z
N MET A 1 -6.90 -9.99 -7.08
CA MET A 1 -7.72 -8.76 -7.18
C MET A 1 -7.30 -7.80 -6.07
N PHE A 2 -6.88 -6.60 -6.44
CA PHE A 2 -6.44 -5.56 -5.50
C PHE A 2 -7.62 -4.98 -4.72
N LEU A 3 -7.49 -4.85 -3.39
CA LEU A 3 -8.51 -4.24 -2.52
C LEU A 3 -8.03 -2.97 -1.83
N GLY A 4 -6.74 -2.87 -1.55
CA GLY A 4 -6.21 -1.68 -0.92
C GLY A 4 -4.72 -1.78 -0.66
N PHE A 5 -4.14 -0.63 -0.37
CA PHE A 5 -2.74 -0.50 -0.05
C PHE A 5 -2.54 0.61 0.96
N LYS A 6 -1.60 0.42 1.88
CA LYS A 6 -1.14 1.43 2.82
C LYS A 6 0.36 1.57 2.73
N CYS A 7 0.82 2.80 2.92
CA CYS A 7 2.23 3.08 3.18
C CYS A 7 2.39 4.17 4.24
N LYS A 8 3.50 4.14 4.97
CA LYS A 8 3.88 5.16 5.94
C LYS A 8 5.38 5.41 5.86
N ASN A 9 5.78 6.66 6.13
CA ASN A 9 7.18 7.08 6.15
C ASN A 9 7.95 6.67 4.87
N PHE A 10 7.41 7.04 3.71
CA PHE A 10 7.95 6.74 2.39
C PHE A 10 7.80 7.95 1.47
N THR A 11 8.90 8.40 0.87
CA THR A 11 9.00 9.53 -0.06
C THR A 11 8.31 10.80 0.44
N SER A 12 7.10 11.11 -0.05
CA SER A 12 6.30 12.28 0.35
C SER A 12 5.31 12.00 1.49
N TYR A 13 5.17 10.75 1.93
CA TYR A 13 4.24 10.34 2.98
C TYR A 13 4.97 10.15 4.28
N TYR A 14 4.75 11.04 5.25
CA TYR A 14 5.20 10.83 6.63
C TYR A 14 4.20 9.95 7.39
N ASP A 15 2.95 10.41 7.46
CA ASP A 15 1.84 9.67 8.06
C ASP A 15 1.36 8.54 7.15
N GLU A 16 0.49 7.68 7.69
CA GLU A 16 -0.12 6.60 6.92
C GLU A 16 -1.01 7.17 5.80
N ALA A 17 -0.75 6.73 4.57
CA ALA A 17 -1.59 6.98 3.41
C ALA A 17 -2.21 5.65 2.94
N GLN A 18 -3.50 5.69 2.62
CA GLN A 18 -4.27 4.52 2.21
C GLN A 18 -5.06 4.76 0.93
N ILE A 19 -5.08 3.75 0.07
CA ILE A 19 -6.09 3.59 -0.99
C ILE A 19 -6.93 2.35 -0.69
N SER A 20 -8.25 2.46 -0.89
CA SER A 20 -9.20 1.37 -0.71
C SER A 20 -10.15 1.28 -1.91
N MET A 21 -10.43 0.05 -2.33
CA MET A 21 -11.42 -0.29 -3.35
C MET A 21 -12.75 -0.72 -2.73
N LEU A 22 -12.94 -0.60 -1.41
CA LEU A 22 -14.22 -0.86 -0.77
C LEU A 22 -15.27 0.12 -1.28
N ALA A 23 -16.40 -0.41 -1.74
CA ALA A 23 -17.50 0.44 -2.18
C ALA A 23 -18.17 1.13 -0.99
N SER A 24 -18.76 2.30 -1.26
CA SER A 24 -19.64 2.97 -0.29
C SER A 24 -20.85 2.11 0.01
N THR A 25 -21.35 2.15 1.26
CA THR A 25 -22.58 1.46 1.66
C THR A 25 -23.86 2.15 1.18
N LYS A 26 -23.74 3.30 0.51
CA LYS A 26 -24.88 4.07 0.01
C LYS A 26 -25.54 3.38 -1.19
N GLU A 27 -26.84 3.11 -1.05
CA GLU A 27 -27.65 2.44 -2.08
C GLU A 27 -27.64 3.15 -3.44
N GLU A 28 -27.60 4.48 -3.46
CA GLU A 28 -27.61 5.30 -4.69
C GLU A 28 -26.42 5.01 -5.62
N TYR A 29 -25.33 4.44 -5.11
CA TYR A 29 -24.14 4.11 -5.90
C TYR A 29 -24.04 2.62 -6.26
N ARG A 30 -24.93 1.77 -5.73
CA ARG A 30 -24.93 0.34 -6.04
C ARG A 30 -25.23 0.07 -7.49
N GLY A 31 -24.54 -0.90 -8.07
CA GLY A 31 -24.69 -1.30 -9.47
C GLY A 31 -24.06 -0.34 -10.49
N LEU A 32 -23.53 0.82 -10.05
CA LEU A 32 -22.78 1.74 -10.91
C LEU A 32 -21.34 1.23 -11.09
N ASN A 33 -20.38 1.92 -10.48
CA ASN A 33 -18.96 1.54 -10.46
C ASN A 33 -18.67 0.46 -9.40
N THR A 34 -19.64 -0.41 -9.07
CA THR A 34 -19.48 -1.47 -8.07
C THR A 34 -19.69 -2.86 -8.67
N PHE A 35 -19.12 -3.87 -8.03
CA PHE A 35 -19.41 -5.28 -8.25
C PHE A 35 -19.35 -6.05 -6.92
N SER A 36 -20.11 -7.14 -6.83
CA SER A 36 -20.21 -7.93 -5.60
C SER A 36 -19.16 -9.02 -5.52
N THR A 37 -18.67 -9.25 -4.31
CA THR A 37 -17.81 -10.38 -3.94
C THR A 37 -18.34 -11.01 -2.66
N LYS A 38 -17.82 -12.18 -2.27
CA LYS A 38 -18.17 -12.78 -0.97
C LYS A 38 -17.68 -11.97 0.24
N PHE A 39 -16.82 -10.98 0.02
CA PHE A 39 -16.27 -10.09 1.05
C PHE A 39 -16.92 -8.69 1.05
N GLY A 40 -18.00 -8.50 0.27
CA GLY A 40 -18.70 -7.23 0.13
C GLY A 40 -18.64 -6.64 -1.28
N GLU A 41 -19.18 -5.44 -1.44
CA GLU A 41 -19.10 -4.68 -2.68
C GLU A 41 -17.76 -3.94 -2.82
N LEU A 42 -17.18 -4.02 -4.01
CA LEU A 42 -15.94 -3.36 -4.38
C LEU A 42 -16.14 -2.44 -5.58
N LEU A 43 -15.26 -1.45 -5.70
CA LEU A 43 -15.21 -0.52 -6.84
C LEU A 43 -14.55 -1.19 -8.05
N LYS A 44 -15.13 -1.02 -9.25
CA LYS A 44 -14.53 -1.48 -10.52
C LYS A 44 -13.32 -0.61 -10.91
N SER A 45 -13.33 0.67 -10.54
CA SER A 45 -12.29 1.64 -10.86
C SER A 45 -12.20 2.73 -9.79
N SER A 46 -11.02 3.34 -9.64
CA SER A 46 -10.78 4.46 -8.71
C SER A 46 -9.85 5.48 -9.35
N LEU A 47 -9.97 6.74 -8.95
CA LEU A 47 -9.17 7.85 -9.46
C LEU A 47 -8.40 8.51 -8.30
N ILE A 48 -7.10 8.76 -8.51
CA ILE A 48 -6.26 9.52 -7.58
C ILE A 48 -5.98 10.88 -8.20
N TYR A 49 -6.57 11.94 -7.63
CA TYR A 49 -6.40 13.32 -8.09
C TYR A 49 -5.74 14.19 -7.01
N GLY A 50 -5.09 15.26 -7.43
CA GLY A 50 -4.36 16.16 -6.52
C GLY A 50 -3.41 17.08 -7.27
N ALA A 51 -2.97 18.15 -6.61
CA ALA A 51 -2.05 19.13 -7.19
C ALA A 51 -0.68 18.54 -7.55
N ASN A 52 0.12 19.27 -8.33
CA ASN A 52 1.50 18.86 -8.61
C ASN A 52 2.31 18.76 -7.30
N GLY A 53 3.10 17.70 -7.16
CA GLY A 53 3.86 17.43 -5.93
C GLY A 53 3.05 16.83 -4.78
N SER A 54 1.74 16.58 -4.94
CA SER A 54 0.89 16.04 -3.86
C SER A 54 1.12 14.55 -3.52
N GLY A 55 2.14 13.90 -4.10
CA GLY A 55 2.48 12.50 -3.81
C GLY A 55 1.77 11.42 -4.63
N LYS A 56 1.00 11.76 -5.68
CA LYS A 56 0.27 10.76 -6.51
C LYS A 56 1.20 9.68 -7.09
N SER A 57 2.25 10.08 -7.79
CA SER A 57 3.23 9.14 -8.35
C SER A 57 3.97 8.36 -7.26
N ASN A 58 4.23 9.01 -6.12
CA ASN A 58 4.88 8.37 -4.98
C ASN A 58 4.04 7.24 -4.35
N LEU A 59 2.71 7.32 -4.42
CA LEU A 59 1.84 6.21 -3.99
C LEU A 59 2.03 5.00 -4.90
N ILE A 60 2.16 5.22 -6.21
CA ILE A 60 2.45 4.15 -7.18
C ILE A 60 3.86 3.60 -6.93
N SER A 61 4.86 4.46 -6.70
CA SER A 61 6.22 4.04 -6.35
C SER A 61 6.27 3.23 -5.06
N ALA A 62 5.39 3.48 -4.08
CA ALA A 62 5.30 2.68 -2.86
C ALA A 62 4.80 1.25 -3.16
N VAL A 63 3.82 1.12 -4.07
CA VAL A 63 3.33 -0.19 -4.53
C VAL A 63 4.42 -0.93 -5.31
N GLU A 64 5.13 -0.24 -6.21
CA GLU A 64 6.26 -0.79 -6.96
C GLU A 64 7.40 -1.25 -6.05
N TYR A 65 7.73 -0.45 -5.03
CA TYR A 65 8.72 -0.81 -4.02
C TYR A 65 8.31 -2.07 -3.26
N MET A 66 7.05 -2.15 -2.82
CA MET A 66 6.54 -3.35 -2.14
C MET A 66 6.62 -4.59 -3.03
N GLN A 67 6.22 -4.49 -4.31
CA GLN A 67 6.33 -5.59 -5.26
C GLN A 67 7.80 -6.02 -5.46
N SER A 68 8.71 -5.06 -5.58
CA SER A 68 10.14 -5.32 -5.74
C SER A 68 10.72 -6.03 -4.52
N MET A 69 10.31 -5.65 -3.31
CA MET A 69 10.70 -6.32 -2.08
C MET A 69 10.21 -7.77 -2.04
N VAL A 70 8.93 -8.02 -2.31
CA VAL A 70 8.34 -9.36 -2.27
C VAL A 70 8.94 -10.29 -3.33
N GLN A 71 9.20 -9.78 -4.54
CA GLN A 71 9.68 -10.61 -5.66
C GLN A 71 11.20 -10.76 -5.70
N GLY A 72 11.94 -9.74 -5.26
CA GLY A 72 13.38 -9.63 -5.49
C GLY A 72 14.26 -9.78 -4.26
N SER A 73 13.72 -9.63 -3.04
CA SER A 73 14.54 -9.60 -1.81
C SER A 73 15.40 -10.84 -1.60
N PHE A 74 14.94 -12.02 -2.05
CA PHE A 74 15.71 -13.26 -1.97
C PHE A 74 16.97 -13.27 -2.86
N PHE A 75 16.92 -12.59 -4.01
CA PHE A 75 18.03 -12.57 -4.98
C PHE A 75 18.92 -11.34 -4.83
N ASN A 76 18.37 -10.26 -4.27
CA ASN A 76 19.05 -8.98 -4.17
C ASN A 76 18.67 -8.25 -2.88
N GLU A 77 19.45 -8.47 -1.84
CA GLU A 77 19.30 -7.78 -0.55
C GLU A 77 19.44 -6.25 -0.66
N SER A 78 20.08 -5.73 -1.72
CA SER A 78 20.23 -4.27 -1.89
C SER A 78 18.92 -3.54 -2.16
N ILE A 79 17.85 -4.24 -2.56
CA ILE A 79 16.52 -3.64 -2.79
C ILE A 79 16.01 -2.93 -1.53
N ILE A 80 16.32 -3.46 -0.34
CA ILE A 80 15.89 -2.84 0.92
C ILE A 80 16.44 -1.42 1.10
N LYS A 81 17.60 -1.13 0.50
CA LYS A 81 18.25 0.20 0.54
C LYS A 81 17.56 1.23 -0.35
N ASN A 82 16.69 0.80 -1.25
CA ASN A 82 15.91 1.69 -2.11
C ASN A 82 14.66 2.25 -1.39
N CYS A 83 14.48 1.95 -0.10
CA CYS A 83 13.44 2.56 0.71
C CYS A 83 13.77 4.04 0.99
N ASP A 84 13.23 4.95 0.19
CA ASP A 84 13.42 6.38 0.43
C ASP A 84 12.40 6.86 1.47
N LYS A 85 12.89 7.20 2.68
CA LYS A 85 12.03 7.67 3.78
C LYS A 85 11.58 9.12 3.56
N PHE A 86 10.60 9.55 4.34
CA PHE A 86 10.23 10.96 4.36
C PHE A 86 11.38 11.81 4.88
N LYS A 87 11.69 12.95 4.26
CA LYS A 87 12.91 13.75 4.59
C LYS A 87 12.65 15.01 5.40
N PHE A 88 11.43 15.53 5.44
CA PHE A 88 11.13 16.83 6.04
C PHE A 88 10.73 16.76 7.53
N ARG A 89 11.10 15.68 8.24
CA ARG A 89 10.84 15.54 9.68
C ARG A 89 12.01 14.85 10.35
N ILE A 90 12.60 15.49 11.37
CA ILE A 90 13.86 15.04 12.00
C ILE A 90 13.83 13.56 12.44
N LYS A 91 12.68 13.08 12.95
CA LYS A 91 12.54 11.71 13.46
C LYS A 91 12.24 10.64 12.40
N SER A 92 11.98 11.02 11.15
CA SER A 92 11.56 10.06 10.12
C SER A 92 12.63 9.03 9.80
N GLU A 93 13.91 9.39 9.87
CA GLU A 93 15.03 8.49 9.64
C GLU A 93 15.07 7.33 10.65
N ASP A 94 14.70 7.60 11.90
CA ASP A 94 14.67 6.62 12.99
C ASP A 94 13.36 5.80 13.02
N GLU A 95 12.30 6.32 12.41
CA GLU A 95 10.99 5.67 12.35
C GLU A 95 10.93 4.61 11.23
N PRO A 96 10.17 3.51 11.41
CA PRO A 96 10.03 2.50 10.38
C PRO A 96 9.20 3.00 9.20
N SER A 97 9.51 2.51 8.01
CA SER A 97 8.63 2.57 6.84
C SER A 97 7.73 1.35 6.84
N MET A 98 6.43 1.54 6.62
CA MET A 98 5.45 0.44 6.61
C MET A 98 4.81 0.34 5.24
N PHE A 99 4.59 -0.89 4.78
CA PHE A 99 3.88 -1.21 3.55
C PHE A 99 2.90 -2.34 3.82
N GLU A 100 1.65 -2.20 3.38
CA GLU A 100 0.62 -3.22 3.53
C GLU A 100 -0.25 -3.27 2.28
N ILE A 101 -0.55 -4.48 1.81
CA ILE A 101 -1.47 -4.74 0.71
C ILE A 101 -2.59 -5.65 1.16
N VAL A 102 -3.81 -5.32 0.73
CA VAL A 102 -5.00 -6.16 0.88
C VAL A 102 -5.47 -6.58 -0.50
N PHE A 103 -5.64 -7.88 -0.72
CA PHE A 103 -6.04 -8.42 -2.01
C PHE A 103 -6.79 -9.74 -1.87
N ILE A 104 -7.65 -10.05 -2.84
CA ILE A 104 -8.32 -11.34 -2.95
C ILE A 104 -7.59 -12.19 -3.98
N LYS A 105 -7.28 -13.45 -3.65
CA LYS A 105 -6.75 -14.44 -4.58
C LYS A 105 -7.39 -15.79 -4.29
N ASP A 106 -7.87 -16.49 -5.32
CA ASP A 106 -8.52 -17.80 -5.20
C ASP A 106 -9.63 -17.82 -4.13
N ASP A 107 -10.46 -16.76 -4.14
CA ASP A 107 -11.51 -16.51 -3.14
C ASP A 107 -11.00 -16.44 -1.69
N ILE A 108 -9.74 -16.11 -1.43
CA ILE A 108 -9.22 -15.87 -0.09
C ILE A 108 -8.81 -14.40 0.03
N LEU A 109 -9.21 -13.75 1.13
CA LEU A 109 -8.84 -12.37 1.43
C LEU A 109 -7.51 -12.38 2.16
N TYR A 110 -6.48 -11.82 1.54
CA TYR A 110 -5.16 -11.71 2.13
C TYR A 110 -4.90 -10.28 2.59
N GLN A 111 -4.24 -10.16 3.74
CA GLN A 111 -3.60 -8.94 4.21
C GLN A 111 -2.14 -9.28 4.50
N TYR A 112 -1.23 -8.64 3.77
CA TYR A 112 0.20 -8.86 3.90
C TYR A 112 0.90 -7.51 4.08
N GLY A 113 1.86 -7.46 4.99
CA GLY A 113 2.62 -6.24 5.21
C GLY A 113 3.92 -6.47 5.97
N PHE A 114 4.76 -5.45 5.96
CA PHE A 114 6.04 -5.45 6.65
C PHE A 114 6.46 -4.03 7.04
N GLU A 115 7.36 -3.95 8.03
CA GLU A 115 8.03 -2.73 8.45
C GLU A 115 9.54 -2.82 8.25
N ILE A 116 10.13 -1.73 7.76
CA ILE A 116 11.56 -1.62 7.50
C ILE A 116 12.15 -0.45 8.30
N SER A 117 13.24 -0.71 9.02
CA SER A 117 14.14 0.34 9.48
C SER A 117 15.59 -0.14 9.41
N ASN A 118 16.54 0.79 9.27
CA ASN A 118 17.98 0.47 9.21
C ASN A 118 18.32 -0.63 8.21
N ASN A 119 17.68 -0.62 7.03
CA ASN A 119 17.85 -1.61 5.97
C ASN A 119 17.56 -3.06 6.42
N LYS A 120 16.62 -3.24 7.35
CA LYS A 120 16.19 -4.56 7.85
C LYS A 120 14.68 -4.59 8.00
N ILE A 121 14.10 -5.78 7.83
CA ILE A 121 12.70 -6.04 8.15
C ILE A 121 12.60 -6.21 9.67
N ASN A 122 11.82 -5.36 10.32
CA ASN A 122 11.60 -5.41 11.78
C ASN A 122 10.43 -6.31 12.14
N SER A 123 9.40 -6.32 11.30
CA SER A 123 8.19 -7.11 11.44
C SER A 123 7.60 -7.41 10.08
N GLU A 124 6.96 -8.57 9.97
CA GLU A 124 6.27 -9.05 8.77
C GLU A 124 5.03 -9.85 9.19
N TRP A 125 3.93 -9.72 8.46
CA TRP A 125 2.68 -10.41 8.76
C TRP A 125 1.93 -10.83 7.50
N LEU A 126 1.17 -11.92 7.65
CA LEU A 126 0.24 -12.42 6.65
C LEU A 126 -1.02 -12.95 7.36
N TYR A 127 -2.17 -12.39 7.03
CA TYR A 127 -3.49 -12.85 7.47
C TYR A 127 -4.31 -13.35 6.27
N LYS A 128 -5.21 -14.30 6.52
CA LYS A 128 -6.09 -14.95 5.53
C LYS A 128 -7.50 -15.14 6.08
#